data_AF-A0AAW0ZF42-F1
#
_entry.id   AF-A0AAW0ZF42-F1
#
_cell.length_a   1.000
_cell.length_b   1.000
_cell.length_c   1.000
_cell.angle_alpha   90.00
_cell.angle_beta   90.00
_cell.angle_gamma   90.00
#
_symmetry.space_group_name_H-M   'P 1'
#
loop_
_entity.id
_entity.type
_entity.pdbx_description
1 polymer ?
#
loop_
_entity_poly.entity_id
_entity_poly.type
_entity_poly.pdbx_seq_one_letter_code
_entity_poly.pdbx_strand_id
1 'polypeptide(L)'
;MMEDIYTYVAFKDHEKNGVKTIQTLGQLVPKTETRATLVSLTPGNNTVFPISFKILNINDIYIEDSNQIYCPIWEKHIVFKIYGTLKIEKSENILEVSHLVPIQDIDGTWDAMITLSIIACSEYRHYYRTKGQNNMLRLQWNKIEKENEWLTKEIVNTL
;
A
#
# COMPACT_ATOMS: atom_id res chain seq x y z
N MET A 1 1.51 -5.38 2.34
CA MET A 1 1.68 -4.87 3.71
C MET A 1 2.53 -3.60 3.63
N MET A 2 2.49 -2.71 4.62
CA MET A 2 3.18 -1.42 4.55
C MET A 2 4.70 -1.57 4.46
N GLU A 3 5.21 -2.61 5.09
CA GLU A 3 6.59 -3.05 5.08
C GLU A 3 7.13 -3.33 3.68
N ASP A 4 6.26 -3.80 2.78
CA ASP A 4 6.64 -4.17 1.41
C ASP A 4 7.01 -2.92 0.59
N ILE A 5 6.62 -1.71 1.03
CA ILE A 5 6.96 -0.44 0.36
C ILE A 5 8.48 -0.29 0.25
N TYR A 6 9.22 -0.63 1.30
CA TYR A 6 10.69 -0.55 1.27
C TYR A 6 11.31 -1.56 0.30
N THR A 7 10.69 -2.73 0.15
CA THR A 7 11.09 -3.70 -0.87
C THR A 7 10.87 -3.15 -2.27
N TYR A 8 9.75 -2.45 -2.50
CA TYR A 8 9.47 -1.81 -3.80
C TYR A 8 10.47 -0.69 -4.12
N VAL A 9 10.81 0.13 -3.14
CA VAL A 9 11.83 1.19 -3.26
C VAL A 9 13.21 0.60 -3.59
N ALA A 10 13.55 -0.57 -3.05
CA ALA A 10 14.84 -1.21 -3.26
C ALA A 10 15.03 -1.79 -4.69
N PHE A 11 13.98 -1.89 -5.50
CA PHE A 11 14.11 -2.38 -6.88
C PHE A 11 14.91 -1.39 -7.75
N LYS A 12 15.89 -1.93 -8.49
CA LYS A 12 16.80 -1.14 -9.35
C LYS A 12 16.09 -0.37 -10.46
N ASP A 13 14.90 -0.80 -10.86
CA ASP A 13 14.10 -0.22 -11.92
C ASP A 13 12.87 0.53 -11.42
N HIS A 14 12.75 0.80 -10.11
CA HIS A 14 11.56 1.45 -9.54
C HIS A 14 11.22 2.80 -10.20
N GLU A 15 12.22 3.60 -10.59
CA GLU A 15 12.01 4.87 -11.29
C GLU A 15 11.42 4.68 -12.70
N LYS A 16 11.80 3.61 -13.40
CA LYS A 16 11.46 3.37 -14.81
C LYS A 16 10.25 2.43 -14.98
N ASN A 17 10.28 1.25 -14.35
CA ASN A 17 9.35 0.14 -14.59
C ASN A 17 8.75 -0.52 -13.33
N GLY A 18 9.14 -0.11 -12.11
CA GLY A 18 8.63 -0.74 -10.88
C GLY A 18 7.19 -0.37 -10.53
N VAL A 19 6.68 -0.99 -9.46
CA VAL A 19 5.33 -0.77 -8.93
C VAL A 19 5.20 0.68 -8.46
N LYS A 20 4.55 1.51 -9.28
CA LYS A 20 4.29 2.91 -8.94
C LYS A 20 3.09 3.02 -8.02
N THR A 21 2.01 2.28 -8.30
CA THR A 21 0.79 2.32 -7.49
C THR A 21 0.82 1.27 -6.40
N ILE A 22 0.69 1.71 -5.15
CA ILE A 22 0.74 0.88 -3.95
C ILE A 22 -0.62 0.95 -3.27
N GLN A 23 -1.13 -0.21 -2.87
CA GLN A 23 -2.22 -0.34 -1.92
C GLN A 23 -1.66 -0.87 -0.61
N THR A 24 -1.89 -0.16 0.47
CA THR A 24 -1.36 -0.51 1.78
C THR A 24 -2.36 -0.20 2.91
N LEU A 25 -1.98 -0.56 4.12
CA LEU A 25 -2.74 -0.42 5.33
C LEU A 25 -1.81 0.10 6.43
N GLY A 26 -2.27 1.03 7.25
CA GLY A 26 -1.48 1.52 8.36
C GLY A 26 -2.22 2.50 9.24
N GLN A 27 -1.63 2.79 10.39
CA GLN A 27 -2.07 3.88 11.24
C GLN A 27 -1.51 5.19 10.71
N LEU A 28 -2.35 6.21 10.61
CA LEU A 28 -1.99 7.51 10.07
C LEU A 28 -1.67 8.48 11.20
N VAL A 29 -0.46 9.02 11.21
CA VAL A 29 0.01 10.02 12.18
C VAL A 29 0.23 11.34 11.44
N PRO A 30 -0.65 12.33 11.60
CA PRO A 30 -0.54 13.60 10.88
C PRO A 30 0.72 14.37 11.30
N LYS A 31 1.37 15.02 10.34
CA LYS A 31 2.51 15.93 10.57
C LYS A 31 2.12 17.37 10.22
N THR A 32 1.47 17.55 9.08
CA THR A 32 0.90 18.81 8.60
C THR A 32 -0.39 18.52 7.85
N GLU A 33 -1.11 19.54 7.39
CA GLU A 33 -2.36 19.38 6.62
C GLU A 33 -2.20 18.51 5.36
N THR A 34 -1.01 18.53 4.75
CA THR A 34 -0.74 17.83 3.48
C THR A 34 0.23 16.66 3.63
N ARG A 35 0.72 16.37 4.84
CA ARG A 35 1.68 15.31 5.10
C ARG A 35 1.39 14.55 6.38
N ALA A 36 1.62 13.25 6.33
CA ALA A 36 1.57 12.38 7.49
C ALA A 36 2.67 11.33 7.42
N THR A 37 2.77 10.56 8.49
CA THR A 37 3.51 9.31 8.55
C THR A 37 2.51 8.16 8.61
N LEU A 38 2.69 7.17 7.75
CA LEU A 38 2.03 5.89 7.87
C LEU A 38 2.86 4.98 8.78
N VAL A 39 2.23 4.37 9.78
CA VAL A 39 2.86 3.45 10.73
C VAL A 39 2.30 2.05 10.50
N SER A 40 3.17 1.04 10.58
CA SER A 40 2.74 -0.36 10.48
C SER A 40 1.75 -0.74 11.59
N LEU A 41 0.80 -1.61 11.27
CA LEU A 41 -0.09 -2.24 12.24
C LEU A 41 0.46 -3.58 12.75
N THR A 42 1.57 -4.06 12.21
CA THR A 42 2.17 -5.34 12.62
C THR A 42 2.76 -5.19 14.02
N PRO A 43 2.34 -6.00 15.02
CA PRO A 43 2.85 -5.89 16.38
C PRO A 43 4.37 -6.06 16.44
N GLY A 44 5.03 -5.19 17.20
CA GLY A 44 6.49 -5.16 17.33
C GLY A 44 7.21 -4.59 16.11
N ASN A 45 6.49 -4.19 15.06
CA ASN A 45 7.08 -3.54 13.89
C ASN A 45 6.92 -2.01 13.97
N ASN A 46 8.05 -1.31 14.06
CA ASN A 46 8.09 0.15 14.13
C ASN A 46 8.36 0.80 12.77
N THR A 47 8.08 0.09 11.67
CA THR A 47 8.26 0.61 10.31
C THR A 47 7.30 1.78 10.08
N VAL A 48 7.85 2.88 9.58
CA VAL A 48 7.13 4.12 9.29
C VAL A 48 7.44 4.58 7.88
N PHE A 49 6.49 5.18 7.17
CA PHE A 49 6.70 5.65 5.79
C PHE A 49 6.04 7.01 5.59
N PRO A 50 6.72 7.99 4.98
CA PRO A 50 6.14 9.30 4.75
C PRO A 50 5.07 9.25 3.65
N ILE A 51 3.96 9.95 3.88
CA ILE A 51 2.84 10.05 2.93
C ILE A 51 2.44 11.51 2.68
N SER A 52 1.94 11.79 1.48
CA SER A 52 1.52 13.11 1.03
C SER A 52 0.07 13.09 0.56
N PHE A 53 -0.70 14.09 0.98
CA PHE A 53 -2.11 14.30 0.60
C PHE A 53 -2.28 15.42 -0.43
N LYS A 54 -1.19 15.95 -0.99
CA LYS A 54 -1.24 17.16 -1.83
C LYS A 54 -2.19 17.11 -3.03
N ILE A 55 -2.51 15.91 -3.52
CA ILE A 55 -3.40 15.71 -4.67
C ILE A 55 -4.84 15.38 -4.26
N LEU A 56 -5.08 15.14 -2.97
CA LEU A 56 -6.41 14.87 -2.44
C LEU A 56 -7.18 16.17 -2.33
N ASN A 57 -8.49 16.11 -2.58
CA ASN A 57 -9.35 17.25 -2.32
C ASN A 57 -9.61 17.37 -0.82
N ILE A 58 -10.04 18.56 -0.39
CA ILE A 58 -10.39 18.79 1.01
C ILE A 58 -11.48 17.82 1.49
N ASN A 59 -12.44 17.48 0.62
CA ASN A 59 -13.51 16.53 0.92
C ASN A 59 -13.03 15.07 1.08
N ASP A 60 -11.82 14.75 0.60
CA ASP A 60 -11.23 13.42 0.74
C ASP A 60 -10.50 13.27 2.09
N ILE A 61 -10.17 14.37 2.76
CA ILE A 61 -9.39 14.41 4.02
C ILE A 61 -10.11 15.08 5.18
N TYR A 62 -11.24 15.77 4.94
CA TYR A 62 -12.12 16.34 5.96
C TYR A 62 -13.51 15.72 5.86
N ILE A 63 -14.11 15.49 7.02
CA ILE A 63 -15.50 15.04 7.17
C ILE A 63 -16.25 16.03 8.05
N GLU A 64 -17.50 16.26 7.71
CA GLU A 64 -18.42 17.01 8.55
C GLU A 64 -18.83 16.14 9.76
N ASP A 65 -18.80 16.73 10.95
CA ASP A 65 -19.32 16.10 12.16
C ASP A 65 -20.83 16.33 12.35
N SER A 66 -21.40 15.75 13.41
CA SER A 66 -22.81 15.93 13.75
C SER A 66 -23.19 17.38 14.09
N ASN A 67 -22.20 18.25 14.32
CA ASN A 67 -22.35 19.66 14.66
C ASN A 67 -22.05 20.58 13.45
N GLN A 68 -21.95 20.03 12.24
CA GLN A 68 -21.61 20.77 11.00
C GLN A 68 -20.19 21.37 11.01
N ILE A 69 -19.30 20.84 11.83
CA ILE A 69 -17.89 21.24 11.90
C ILE A 69 -17.09 20.28 11.03
N TYR A 70 -16.30 20.84 10.11
CA TYR A 70 -15.36 20.07 9.31
C TYR A 70 -14.12 19.75 10.13
N CYS A 71 -13.88 18.46 10.36
CA CYS A 71 -12.69 17.97 11.03
C CYS A 71 -11.92 17.02 10.10
N PRO A 72 -10.59 16.94 10.22
CA PRO A 72 -9.83 15.94 9.49
C PRO A 72 -10.28 14.51 9.80
N ILE A 73 -10.30 13.63 8.80
CA ILE A 73 -10.76 12.24 8.95
C ILE A 73 -9.96 11.45 9.99
N TRP A 74 -8.70 11.83 10.22
CA TRP A 74 -7.82 11.17 11.18
C TRP A 74 -8.10 11.50 12.65
N GLU A 75 -8.97 12.47 12.94
CA GLU A 75 -9.44 12.70 14.31
C GLU A 75 -10.49 11.67 14.75
N LYS A 76 -11.21 11.06 13.79
CA LYS A 76 -12.21 10.02 14.08
C LYS A 76 -11.72 8.60 13.79
N HIS A 77 -10.78 8.45 12.88
CA HIS A 77 -10.24 7.16 12.47
C HIS A 77 -8.73 7.18 12.53
N ILE A 78 -8.11 6.19 13.15
CA ILE A 78 -6.64 6.11 13.22
C ILE A 78 -6.05 5.17 12.16
N VAL A 79 -6.81 4.17 11.71
CA VAL A 79 -6.38 3.17 10.72
C VAL A 79 -7.01 3.44 9.36
N PHE A 80 -6.18 3.37 8.32
CA PHE A 80 -6.60 3.61 6.95
C PHE A 80 -6.08 2.54 6.00
N LYS A 81 -6.92 2.22 5.02
CA LYS A 81 -6.46 1.65 3.76
C LYS A 81 -6.08 2.80 2.83
N ILE A 82 -4.87 2.73 2.29
CA ILE A 82 -4.26 3.81 1.52
C ILE A 82 -3.91 3.30 0.14
N TYR A 83 -4.30 4.08 -0.86
CA TYR A 83 -3.89 3.90 -2.25
C TYR A 83 -3.08 5.12 -2.63
N GLY A 84 -1.92 4.89 -3.24
CA GLY A 84 -1.08 5.99 -3.65
C GLY A 84 -0.05 5.59 -4.66
N THR A 85 0.67 6.59 -5.15
CA THR A 85 1.79 6.41 -6.06
C THR A 85 3.09 6.73 -5.34
N LEU A 86 4.06 5.82 -5.41
CA LEU A 86 5.39 6.05 -4.90
C LEU A 86 6.09 7.10 -5.78
N LYS A 87 6.56 8.18 -5.16
CA LYS A 87 7.27 9.28 -5.81
C LYS A 87 8.51 9.64 -5.02
N ILE A 88 9.42 10.38 -5.66
CA ILE A 88 10.55 11.01 -4.99
C ILE A 88 10.25 12.51 -4.89
N GLU A 89 10.23 13.05 -3.67
CA GLU A 89 10.10 14.48 -3.42
C GLU A 89 11.29 14.94 -2.56
N LYS A 90 12.08 15.91 -3.03
CA LYS A 90 13.26 16.43 -2.31
C LYS A 90 14.23 15.32 -1.86
N SER A 91 14.43 14.30 -2.71
CA SER A 91 15.28 13.14 -2.44
C SER A 91 14.76 12.15 -1.39
N GLU A 92 13.51 12.28 -0.96
CA GLU A 92 12.82 11.32 -0.08
C GLU A 92 11.75 10.55 -0.87
N ASN A 93 11.68 9.23 -0.67
CA ASN A 93 10.59 8.43 -1.21
C ASN A 93 9.32 8.72 -0.41
N ILE A 94 8.27 9.19 -1.08
CA ILE A 94 6.99 9.53 -0.47
C ILE A 94 5.86 8.79 -1.19
N LEU A 95 4.85 8.36 -0.44
CA LEU A 95 3.63 7.82 -1.03
C LEU A 95 2.66 8.98 -1.23
N GLU A 96 2.51 9.42 -2.48
CA GLU A 96 1.50 10.41 -2.83
C GLU A 96 0.13 9.72 -2.91
N VAL A 97 -0.73 10.04 -1.97
CA VAL A 97 -1.99 9.33 -1.75
C VAL A 97 -3.03 9.80 -2.75
N SER A 98 -3.66 8.87 -3.45
CA SER A 98 -4.79 9.12 -4.35
C SER A 98 -6.14 8.83 -3.70
N HIS A 99 -6.20 7.88 -2.76
CA HIS A 99 -7.42 7.57 -2.02
C HIS A 99 -7.10 7.09 -0.59
N LEU A 100 -7.93 7.54 0.36
CA LEU A 100 -7.94 7.09 1.75
C LEU A 100 -9.29 6.47 2.05
N VAL A 101 -9.28 5.30 2.68
CA VAL A 101 -10.50 4.66 3.18
C VAL A 101 -10.32 4.41 4.67
N PRO A 102 -11.09 5.09 5.53
CA PRO A 102 -11.06 4.83 6.97
C PRO A 102 -11.51 3.40 7.22
N ILE A 103 -10.81 2.72 8.11
CA ILE A 103 -11.23 1.40 8.58
C ILE A 103 -11.80 1.59 9.97
N GLN A 104 -13.08 1.26 10.10
CA GLN A 104 -13.73 1.14 11.40
C GLN A 104 -13.34 -0.21 11.98
N ASP A 105 -12.68 -0.19 13.13
CA ASP A 105 -12.65 -1.37 13.99
C ASP A 105 -14.02 -1.46 14.67
N ILE A 106 -14.67 -2.61 14.55
CA ILE A 106 -15.83 -2.90 15.40
C ILE A 106 -15.22 -3.36 16.71
N ASP A 107 -15.27 -2.51 17.73
CA ASP A 107 -14.66 -2.66 19.06
C ASP A 107 -14.01 -4.03 19.35
N GLY A 108 -12.67 -4.07 19.25
CA GLY A 108 -11.87 -5.23 19.65
C GLY A 108 -11.72 -6.32 18.59
N THR A 109 -12.33 -6.17 17.41
CA THR A 109 -12.15 -7.12 16.30
C THR A 109 -10.71 -7.08 15.78
N TRP A 110 -10.06 -5.92 15.77
CA TRP A 110 -8.68 -5.80 15.32
C TRP A 110 -7.70 -6.46 16.28
N ASP A 111 -7.83 -6.23 17.58
CA ASP A 111 -7.03 -6.91 18.60
C ASP A 111 -7.27 -8.43 18.55
N ALA A 112 -8.52 -8.86 18.36
CA ALA A 112 -8.84 -10.28 18.16
C ALA A 112 -8.19 -10.83 16.88
N MET A 113 -8.26 -10.13 15.76
CA MET A 113 -7.65 -10.55 14.49
C MET A 113 -6.13 -10.58 14.57
N ILE A 114 -5.50 -9.59 15.20
CA ILE A 114 -4.05 -9.52 15.41
C ILE A 114 -3.60 -10.68 16.32
N THR A 115 -4.30 -10.89 17.44
CA THR A 115 -4.04 -12.01 18.36
C THR A 115 -4.19 -13.34 17.64
N LEU A 116 -5.28 -13.51 16.88
CA LEU A 116 -5.51 -14.69 16.06
C LEU A 116 -4.47 -14.83 14.96
N SER A 117 -3.93 -13.77 14.39
CA SER A 117 -2.90 -13.83 13.34
C SER A 117 -1.52 -14.19 13.89
N ILE A 118 -1.23 -13.83 15.14
CA ILE A 118 -0.02 -14.27 15.86
C ILE A 118 -0.14 -15.75 16.23
N ILE A 119 -1.33 -16.18 16.66
CA ILE A 119 -1.60 -17.56 17.10
C ILE A 119 -1.80 -18.51 15.92
N ALA A 120 -2.43 -18.05 14.84
CA ALA A 120 -2.58 -18.80 13.60
C ALA A 120 -1.19 -19.04 13.04
N CYS A 121 -0.78 -20.31 13.05
CA CYS A 121 0.54 -20.76 12.62
C CYS A 121 0.98 -20.08 11.31
N SER A 122 2.28 -19.81 11.23
CA SER A 122 3.03 -19.38 10.04
C SER A 122 2.84 -20.27 8.79
N GLU A 123 2.05 -21.34 8.90
CA GLU A 123 1.67 -22.25 7.83
C GLU A 123 0.79 -21.58 6.76
N TYR A 124 0.09 -20.48 7.06
CA TYR A 124 -0.67 -19.71 6.05
C TYR A 124 0.13 -18.56 5.43
N ARG A 125 1.30 -18.88 4.87
CA ARG A 125 2.02 -18.02 3.90
C ARG A 125 2.43 -18.74 2.62
N HIS A 126 1.70 -19.79 2.25
CA HIS A 126 1.79 -20.35 0.91
C HIS A 126 0.44 -20.20 0.21
N TYR A 127 0.39 -19.40 -0.84
CA TYR A 127 -0.63 -19.60 -1.88
C TYR A 127 -0.58 -21.09 -2.24
N TYR A 128 -1.66 -21.84 -2.00
CA TYR A 128 -1.81 -23.19 -2.54
C TYR A 128 -1.87 -23.08 -4.07
N ARG A 129 -0.69 -22.97 -4.69
CA ARG A 129 -0.55 -23.13 -6.12
C ARG A 129 -0.54 -24.61 -6.39
N THR A 130 -1.50 -25.07 -7.18
CA THR A 130 -1.46 -26.44 -7.70
C THR A 130 -0.16 -26.66 -8.47
N LYS A 131 0.30 -27.91 -8.57
CA LYS A 131 1.49 -28.28 -9.35
C LYS A 131 1.43 -27.71 -10.78
N GLY A 132 0.24 -27.64 -11.37
CA GLY A 132 0.00 -27.02 -12.67
C GLY A 132 0.31 -25.53 -12.70
N GLN A 133 -0.14 -24.77 -11.71
CA GLN A 133 0.12 -23.32 -11.61
C GLN A 133 1.62 -23.01 -11.40
N ASN A 134 2.32 -23.80 -10.60
CA ASN A 134 3.77 -23.65 -10.43
C ASN A 134 4.55 -23.99 -11.71
N ASN A 135 4.13 -25.04 -12.42
CA ASN A 135 4.74 -25.38 -13.71
C ASN A 135 4.50 -24.28 -14.75
N MET A 136 3.30 -23.70 -14.78
CA MET A 136 2.97 -22.63 -15.72
C MET A 136 3.76 -21.35 -15.45
N LEU A 137 3.92 -20.96 -14.18
CA LEU A 137 4.79 -19.84 -13.81
C LEU A 137 6.24 -20.11 -14.22
N ARG A 138 6.77 -21.30 -13.91
CA ARG A 138 8.15 -21.66 -14.29
C ARG A 138 8.36 -21.64 -15.81
N LEU A 139 7.36 -22.06 -16.58
CA LEU A 139 7.39 -21.96 -18.05
C LEU A 139 7.41 -20.49 -18.51
N GLN A 140 6.60 -19.62 -17.89
CA GLN A 140 6.60 -18.19 -18.19
C GLN A 140 7.95 -17.53 -17.85
N TRP A 141 8.55 -17.86 -16.70
CA TRP A 141 9.87 -17.37 -16.30
C TRP A 141 10.97 -17.82 -17.27
N ASN A 142 11.01 -19.11 -17.61
CA ASN A 142 11.97 -19.65 -18.56
C ASN A 142 11.82 -19.03 -19.97
N LYS A 143 10.60 -18.64 -20.35
CA LYS A 143 10.32 -18.00 -21.63
C LYS A 143 10.87 -16.56 -21.63
N ILE A 144 10.59 -15.79 -20.58
CA ILE A 144 11.12 -14.42 -20.41
C ILE A 144 12.66 -14.42 -20.38
N GLU A 145 13.27 -15.38 -19.67
CA GLU A 145 14.73 -15.51 -19.57
C GLU A 145 15.38 -15.91 -20.90
N LYS A 146 14.72 -16.73 -21.71
CA LYS A 146 15.21 -17.10 -23.05
C LYS A 146 15.03 -16.00 -24.07
N GLU A 147 13.94 -15.27 -23.99
CA GLU A 147 13.58 -14.27 -25.01
C GLU A 147 14.21 -12.91 -24.72
N ASN A 148 14.67 -12.63 -23.48
CA ASN A 148 15.14 -11.29 -23.05
C ASN A 148 14.13 -10.16 -23.34
N GLU A 149 12.90 -10.53 -23.72
CA GLU A 149 11.80 -9.65 -24.04
C GLU A 149 10.91 -9.59 -22.82
N TRP A 150 11.19 -8.63 -21.94
CA TRP A 150 10.10 -8.06 -21.17
C TRP A 150 9.14 -7.47 -22.19
N LEU A 151 7.97 -8.09 -22.37
CA LEU A 151 6.88 -7.64 -23.24
C LEU A 151 6.68 -6.12 -23.15
N THR A 152 7.41 -5.39 -23.99
CA THR A 152 7.08 -4.04 -24.40
C THR A 152 5.72 -4.18 -25.06
N LYS A 153 4.69 -3.64 -24.41
CA LYS A 153 3.36 -3.49 -25.01
C LYS A 153 3.54 -3.01 -26.44
N GLU A 154 3.09 -3.82 -27.39
CA GLU A 154 2.87 -3.35 -28.75
C GLU A 154 2.04 -2.07 -28.67
N ILE A 155 2.61 -0.99 -29.19
CA ILE A 155 1.86 0.21 -29.50
C ILE A 155 0.87 -0.24 -30.59
N VAL A 156 -0.38 -0.47 -30.19
CA VAL A 156 -1.48 -0.61 -31.13
C VAL A 156 -1.68 0.78 -31.75
N ASN A 157 -1.00 1.03 -32.86
CA ASN A 157 -1.37 2.11 -33.78
C ASN A 157 -2.66 1.67 -34.47
N THR A 158 -3.79 2.06 -33.90
CA THR A 158 -5.04 2.12 -34.65
C THR A 158 -5.07 3.41 -35.47
N LEU A 159 -4.95 3.20 -36.79
CA LEU A 159 -5.31 4.05 -37.94
C LEU A 159 -4.42 5.27 -38.22
#